data_AF-A0A0R2BBX9-F1
#
_entry.id   AF-A0A0R2BBX9-F1
#
_cell.length_a   1.000
_cell.length_b   1.000
_cell.length_c   1.000
_cell.angle_alpha   90.00
_cell.angle_beta   90.00
_cell.angle_gamma   90.00
#
_symmetry.space_group_name_H-M   'P 1'
#
loop_
_entity.id
_entity.type
_entity.pdbx_description
1 polymer ?
#
loop_
_entity_poly.entity_id
_entity_poly.type
_entity_poly.pdbx_seq_one_letter_code
_entity_poly.pdbx_strand_id
1 'polypeptide(L)'
;MFLIDTSRDGKPIYDPIVNQSLDNYLINDLKLPGHGLIMYINDPSVIVGVNQNIFAEVNVPYLRENNVALVRRSSGGGAVYHDRGNLIFENIVVGETDDGAKWGDYKVFADPVLDALHALGANDAELRGRSDLVVNDHKFTGMTMVKSGDAFAAGGTLMFDMDLDAASQALHPVESRINGKWVKSNRSNIENIKSHLAPEYQGLTPDEFREQLLLKLFNVSQLDDIETYHLTDQDWAVIDQRLAEKYNTNDWNYGENPGFNRYRFVQLEQGDMGLNMMVEGSLITKVAVYGTALDEKIAHKLEGQLTGTHVSLPDLRDKLSKRWLKKAIGEGGIAALAQELSIENQ
;
A
#
# COMPACT_ATOMS: atom_id res chain seq x y z
N MET A 1 -9.87 -24.57 -5.86
CA MET A 1 -9.78 -23.12 -5.68
C MET A 1 -11.20 -22.56 -5.66
N PHE A 2 -11.50 -21.61 -4.79
CA PHE A 2 -12.80 -20.93 -4.71
C PHE A 2 -12.59 -19.41 -4.71
N LEU A 3 -13.63 -18.64 -5.03
CA LEU A 3 -13.60 -17.19 -4.95
C LEU A 3 -14.02 -16.75 -3.54
N ILE A 4 -13.38 -15.72 -3.00
CA ILE A 4 -13.84 -15.03 -1.80
C ILE A 4 -14.37 -13.68 -2.26
N ASP A 5 -15.69 -13.50 -2.18
CA ASP A 5 -16.33 -12.24 -2.50
C ASP A 5 -16.14 -11.25 -1.36
N THR A 6 -15.39 -10.19 -1.66
CA THR A 6 -15.05 -9.10 -0.74
C THR A 6 -15.99 -7.90 -0.87
N SER A 7 -17.12 -8.05 -1.57
CA SER A 7 -18.16 -7.04 -1.62
C SER A 7 -18.81 -6.84 -0.25
N ARG A 8 -19.31 -5.63 0.00
CA ARG A 8 -20.09 -5.28 1.19
C ARG A 8 -21.40 -4.66 0.76
N ASP A 9 -22.49 -5.16 1.30
CA ASP A 9 -23.86 -4.77 0.90
C ASP A 9 -24.11 -4.91 -0.62
N GLY A 10 -23.51 -5.94 -1.23
CA GLY A 10 -23.60 -6.21 -2.67
C GLY A 10 -22.85 -5.20 -3.55
N LYS A 11 -21.91 -4.44 -2.98
CA LYS A 11 -21.11 -3.44 -3.71
C LYS A 11 -19.62 -3.73 -3.59
N PRO A 12 -18.85 -3.54 -4.68
CA PRO A 12 -17.41 -3.61 -4.62
C PRO A 12 -16.85 -2.52 -3.72
N ILE A 13 -15.78 -2.85 -3.00
CA ILE A 13 -15.02 -1.92 -2.17
C ILE A 13 -13.80 -1.48 -2.96
N TYR A 14 -13.61 -0.17 -3.01
CA TYR A 14 -12.45 0.44 -3.67
C TYR A 14 -11.54 1.18 -2.69
N ASP A 15 -11.89 1.20 -1.41
CA ASP A 15 -11.04 1.77 -0.37
C ASP A 15 -9.76 0.93 -0.22
N PRO A 16 -8.58 1.50 -0.53
CA PRO A 16 -7.32 0.78 -0.48
C PRO A 16 -6.94 0.36 0.94
N ILE A 17 -7.35 1.09 1.98
CA ILE A 17 -7.06 0.72 3.37
C ILE A 17 -7.82 -0.56 3.73
N VAL A 18 -9.10 -0.62 3.35
CA VAL A 18 -9.93 -1.82 3.59
C VAL A 18 -9.36 -3.00 2.82
N ASN A 19 -9.20 -2.87 1.50
CA ASN A 19 -8.76 -3.96 0.63
C ASN A 19 -7.38 -4.51 1.02
N GLN A 20 -6.41 -3.63 1.36
CA GLN A 20 -5.06 -4.05 1.79
C GLN A 20 -5.02 -4.67 3.20
N SER A 21 -6.12 -4.65 3.96
CA SER A 21 -6.22 -5.31 5.26
C SER A 21 -6.83 -6.70 5.21
N LEU A 22 -7.51 -7.04 4.10
CA LEU A 22 -8.27 -8.28 3.96
C LEU A 22 -7.36 -9.49 4.05
N ASP A 23 -6.18 -9.44 3.42
CA ASP A 23 -5.17 -10.51 3.45
C ASP A 23 -4.86 -10.95 4.89
N ASN A 24 -4.70 -9.97 5.78
CA ASN A 24 -4.38 -10.18 7.17
C ASN A 24 -5.54 -10.84 7.92
N TYR A 25 -6.76 -10.37 7.72
CA TYR A 25 -7.94 -10.99 8.31
C TYR A 25 -8.09 -12.45 7.83
N LEU A 26 -7.95 -12.68 6.52
CA LEU A 26 -8.15 -13.99 5.91
C LEU A 26 -7.12 -15.03 6.39
N ILE A 27 -5.85 -14.63 6.57
CA ILE A 27 -4.79 -15.55 7.01
C ILE A 27 -4.60 -15.63 8.53
N ASN A 28 -5.13 -14.69 9.33
CA ASN A 28 -4.96 -14.71 10.79
C ASN A 28 -6.23 -15.12 11.53
N ASP A 29 -7.40 -14.72 11.04
CA ASP A 29 -8.67 -14.84 11.76
C ASP A 29 -9.58 -15.88 11.11
N LEU A 30 -9.96 -15.68 9.84
CA LEU A 30 -10.96 -16.54 9.18
C LEU A 30 -10.42 -17.93 8.84
N LYS A 31 -9.25 -17.98 8.17
CA LYS A 31 -8.54 -19.22 7.82
C LYS A 31 -9.43 -20.30 7.18
N LEU A 32 -10.15 -19.98 6.10
CA LEU A 32 -10.89 -20.98 5.34
C LEU A 32 -9.93 -22.01 4.73
N PRO A 33 -10.05 -23.31 5.03
CA PRO A 33 -9.14 -24.33 4.51
C PRO A 33 -9.13 -24.38 2.98
N GLY A 34 -7.94 -24.62 2.40
CA GLY A 34 -7.75 -24.76 0.97
C GLY A 34 -7.18 -23.51 0.32
N HIS A 35 -7.65 -23.21 -0.90
CA HIS A 35 -7.12 -22.15 -1.76
C HIS A 35 -8.26 -21.22 -2.20
N GLY A 36 -8.36 -20.06 -1.56
CA GLY A 36 -9.27 -18.99 -1.94
C GLY A 36 -8.57 -17.93 -2.80
N LEU A 37 -9.31 -17.26 -3.67
CA LEU A 37 -8.84 -16.09 -4.44
C LEU A 37 -9.68 -14.88 -4.04
N ILE A 38 -9.03 -13.77 -3.69
CA ILE A 38 -9.67 -12.44 -3.71
C ILE A 38 -9.15 -11.66 -4.91
N MET A 39 -10.02 -10.88 -5.54
CA MET A 39 -9.66 -9.99 -6.63
C MET A 39 -10.41 -8.67 -6.51
N TYR A 40 -9.67 -7.57 -6.40
CA TYR A 40 -10.24 -6.26 -6.12
C TYR A 40 -9.51 -5.16 -6.90
N ILE A 41 -10.11 -3.97 -6.92
CA ILE A 41 -9.57 -2.76 -7.54
C ILE A 41 -9.56 -1.69 -6.45
N ASN A 42 -8.58 -0.79 -6.48
CA ASN A 42 -8.49 0.31 -5.51
C ASN A 42 -8.69 1.67 -6.17
N ASP A 43 -9.16 2.63 -5.39
CA ASP A 43 -9.00 4.04 -5.69
C ASP A 43 -7.51 4.44 -5.70
N PRO A 44 -7.14 5.56 -6.35
CA PRO A 44 -5.77 6.03 -6.45
C PRO A 44 -5.03 5.98 -5.12
N SER A 45 -3.96 5.17 -5.08
CA SER A 45 -3.21 4.94 -3.84
C SER A 45 -1.77 4.52 -4.10
N VAL A 46 -0.89 4.81 -3.16
CA VAL A 46 0.44 4.22 -3.08
C VAL A 46 0.44 3.22 -1.94
N ILE A 47 0.80 1.98 -2.26
CA ILE A 47 0.94 0.90 -1.29
C ILE A 47 2.41 0.68 -0.99
N VAL A 48 2.84 0.98 0.24
CA VAL A 48 4.21 0.78 0.71
C VAL A 48 4.34 -0.54 1.46
N GLY A 49 5.43 -1.27 1.22
CA GLY A 49 5.73 -2.49 1.96
C GLY A 49 6.10 -2.20 3.42
N VAL A 50 5.85 -3.16 4.32
CA VAL A 50 6.01 -2.97 5.77
C VAL A 50 7.41 -2.45 6.17
N ASN A 51 8.46 -2.89 5.47
CA ASN A 51 9.86 -2.54 5.75
C ASN A 51 10.41 -1.41 4.87
N GLN A 52 9.55 -0.64 4.22
CA GLN A 52 9.96 0.50 3.40
C GLN A 52 9.86 1.81 4.16
N ASN A 53 10.80 2.69 3.84
CA ASN A 53 10.77 4.07 4.27
C ASN A 53 9.99 4.90 3.25
N ILE A 54 8.89 5.52 3.66
CA ILE A 54 8.00 6.31 2.79
C ILE A 54 8.77 7.40 2.04
N PHE A 55 9.66 8.12 2.73
CA PHE A 55 10.40 9.25 2.15
C PHE A 55 11.40 8.83 1.07
N ALA A 56 11.85 7.58 1.11
CA ALA A 56 12.73 7.02 0.09
C ALA A 56 11.96 6.55 -1.16
N GLU A 57 10.63 6.47 -1.09
CA GLU A 57 9.82 5.77 -2.09
C GLU A 57 8.69 6.60 -2.68
N VAL A 58 8.18 7.58 -1.95
CA VAL A 58 6.89 8.23 -2.21
C VAL A 58 7.01 9.74 -2.26
N ASN A 59 6.38 10.34 -3.27
CA ASN A 59 6.21 11.78 -3.41
C ASN A 59 4.98 12.27 -2.62
N VAL A 60 5.12 12.39 -1.30
CA VAL A 60 4.01 12.77 -0.40
C VAL A 60 3.27 14.06 -0.82
N PRO A 61 3.95 15.13 -1.30
CA PRO A 61 3.27 16.29 -1.87
C PRO A 61 2.35 15.94 -3.06
N TYR A 62 2.85 15.19 -4.04
CA TYR A 62 2.06 14.77 -5.21
C TYR A 62 0.83 13.96 -4.79
N LEU A 63 1.00 13.02 -3.85
CA LEU A 63 -0.09 12.16 -3.41
C LEU A 63 -1.28 13.00 -2.93
N ARG A 64 -1.00 13.97 -2.08
CA ARG A 64 -2.01 14.89 -1.55
C ARG A 64 -2.63 15.78 -2.62
N GLU A 65 -1.81 16.41 -3.47
CA GLU A 65 -2.31 17.31 -4.53
C GLU A 65 -3.28 16.60 -5.48
N ASN A 66 -3.14 15.28 -5.61
CA ASN A 66 -3.93 14.44 -6.51
C ASN A 66 -4.89 13.50 -5.77
N ASN A 67 -5.12 13.69 -4.46
CA ASN A 67 -5.99 12.84 -3.63
C ASN A 67 -5.69 11.32 -3.72
N VAL A 68 -4.40 10.98 -3.79
CA VAL A 68 -3.88 9.61 -3.77
C VAL A 68 -3.62 9.19 -2.33
N ALA A 69 -4.23 8.10 -1.89
CA ALA A 69 -4.05 7.59 -0.53
C ALA A 69 -2.64 6.99 -0.33
N LEU A 70 -2.14 7.00 0.91
CA LEU A 70 -0.94 6.26 1.30
C LEU A 70 -1.33 5.11 2.23
N VAL A 71 -1.01 3.89 1.84
CA VAL A 71 -1.38 2.69 2.61
C VAL A 71 -0.15 1.83 2.84
N ARG A 72 0.05 1.37 4.07
CA ARG A 72 1.08 0.37 4.39
C ARG A 72 0.46 -1.02 4.41
N ARG A 73 1.04 -1.94 3.66
CA ARG A 73 0.60 -3.35 3.68
C ARG A 73 1.46 -4.18 4.63
N SER A 74 0.91 -5.31 5.08
CA SER A 74 1.57 -6.24 6.00
C SER A 74 2.72 -7.01 5.35
N SER A 75 2.67 -7.19 4.02
CA SER A 75 3.70 -7.89 3.26
C SER A 75 4.93 -7.01 2.98
N GLY A 76 6.04 -7.67 2.67
CA GLY A 76 7.27 -6.99 2.23
C GLY A 76 7.18 -6.50 0.78
N GLY A 77 8.34 -6.23 0.18
CA GLY A 77 8.46 -5.80 -1.21
C GLY A 77 8.54 -4.28 -1.38
N GLY A 78 8.49 -3.85 -2.64
CA GLY A 78 8.60 -2.44 -3.06
C GLY A 78 7.28 -1.67 -2.99
N ALA A 79 7.36 -0.36 -3.22
CA ALA A 79 6.19 0.51 -3.24
C ALA A 79 5.55 0.41 -4.63
N VAL A 80 4.22 0.38 -4.68
CA VAL A 80 3.45 0.28 -5.91
C VAL A 80 2.35 1.33 -5.91
N TYR A 81 1.97 1.79 -7.10
CA TYR A 81 0.84 2.68 -7.30
C TYR A 81 -0.36 1.87 -7.82
N HIS A 82 -1.53 2.14 -7.28
CA HIS A 82 -2.80 1.57 -7.70
C HIS A 82 -3.72 2.70 -8.14
N ASP A 83 -4.60 2.38 -9.09
CA ASP A 83 -5.79 3.16 -9.44
C ASP A 83 -6.85 2.20 -9.99
N ARG A 84 -7.93 2.76 -10.57
CA ARG A 84 -9.03 1.97 -11.13
C ARG A 84 -8.65 1.13 -12.35
N GLY A 85 -7.51 1.40 -12.99
CA GLY A 85 -6.97 0.63 -14.11
C GLY A 85 -6.07 -0.53 -13.68
N ASN A 86 -5.82 -0.71 -12.38
CA ASN A 86 -5.00 -1.79 -11.85
C ASN A 86 -5.84 -2.75 -11.01
N LEU A 87 -5.83 -4.03 -11.39
CA LEU A 87 -6.44 -5.10 -10.62
C LEU A 87 -5.43 -5.61 -9.59
N ILE A 88 -5.91 -6.10 -8.45
CA ILE A 88 -5.11 -6.81 -7.47
C ILE A 88 -5.72 -8.19 -7.31
N PHE A 89 -4.89 -9.22 -7.36
CA PHE A 89 -5.28 -10.60 -7.08
C PHE A 89 -4.45 -11.12 -5.92
N GLU A 90 -5.08 -11.83 -4.99
CA GLU A 90 -4.39 -12.49 -3.90
C GLU A 90 -4.97 -13.87 -3.63
N ASN A 91 -4.08 -14.85 -3.64
CA ASN A 91 -4.35 -16.24 -3.34
C ASN A 91 -4.16 -16.46 -1.84
N ILE A 92 -5.23 -16.83 -1.15
CA ILE A 92 -5.26 -17.14 0.27
C ILE A 92 -5.18 -18.66 0.43
N VAL A 93 -4.06 -19.14 0.93
CA VAL A 93 -3.78 -20.56 1.09
C VAL A 93 -3.74 -20.88 2.58
N VAL A 94 -4.56 -21.83 3.02
CA VAL A 94 -4.65 -22.27 4.42
C VAL A 94 -4.55 -23.79 4.47
N GLY A 95 -3.48 -24.29 5.10
CA GLY A 95 -3.22 -25.72 5.18
C GLY A 95 -2.63 -26.29 3.89
N GLU A 96 -2.81 -27.59 3.69
CA GLU A 96 -2.37 -28.28 2.47
C GLU A 96 -3.42 -28.14 1.36
N THR A 97 -2.97 -27.96 0.12
CA THR A 97 -3.83 -27.87 -1.07
C THR A 97 -3.44 -28.89 -2.13
N ASP A 98 -4.42 -29.31 -2.93
CA ASP A 98 -4.24 -30.33 -3.97
C ASP A 98 -3.51 -29.81 -5.22
N ASP A 99 -3.41 -28.49 -5.39
CA ASP A 99 -2.78 -27.82 -6.54
C ASP A 99 -1.27 -27.54 -6.34
N GLY A 100 -0.70 -27.96 -5.21
CA GLY A 100 0.71 -27.76 -4.91
C GLY A 100 1.09 -26.32 -4.55
N ALA A 101 0.11 -25.45 -4.23
CA ALA A 101 0.38 -24.12 -3.73
C ALA A 101 1.27 -24.17 -2.48
N LYS A 102 2.42 -23.52 -2.55
CA LYS A 102 3.43 -23.58 -1.50
C LYS A 102 4.13 -22.24 -1.31
N TRP A 103 4.45 -21.95 -0.04
CA TRP A 103 5.15 -20.73 0.33
C TRP A 103 6.47 -20.57 -0.45
N GLY A 104 6.67 -19.39 -1.03
CA GLY A 104 7.88 -19.01 -1.74
C GLY A 104 7.96 -19.47 -3.20
N ASP A 105 6.97 -20.23 -3.70
CA ASP A 105 6.85 -20.56 -5.12
C ASP A 105 5.78 -19.68 -5.76
N TYR A 106 6.21 -18.63 -6.42
CA TYR A 106 5.35 -17.72 -7.14
C TYR A 106 4.80 -18.31 -8.44
N LYS A 107 5.46 -19.35 -9.00
CA LYS A 107 5.10 -19.90 -10.31
C LYS A 107 3.70 -20.53 -10.29
N VAL A 108 3.34 -21.19 -9.19
CA VAL A 108 2.01 -21.80 -9.00
C VAL A 108 0.86 -20.77 -9.05
N PHE A 109 1.15 -19.50 -8.76
CA PHE A 109 0.18 -18.39 -8.83
C PHE A 109 0.29 -17.62 -10.15
N ALA A 110 1.49 -17.54 -10.72
CA ALA A 110 1.75 -16.90 -12.02
C ALA A 110 1.09 -17.65 -13.18
N ASP A 111 1.27 -18.97 -13.22
CA ASP A 111 0.89 -19.78 -14.39
C ASP A 111 -0.62 -19.69 -14.69
N PRO A 112 -1.54 -19.82 -13.72
CA PRO A 112 -2.96 -19.66 -14.00
C PRO A 112 -3.32 -18.27 -14.54
N VAL A 113 -2.67 -17.21 -14.04
CA VAL A 113 -2.88 -15.84 -14.53
C VAL A 113 -2.37 -15.70 -15.97
N LEU A 114 -1.20 -16.26 -16.29
CA LEU A 114 -0.66 -16.26 -17.64
C LEU A 114 -1.55 -17.04 -18.61
N ASP A 115 -1.98 -18.26 -18.23
CA ASP A 115 -2.87 -19.08 -19.05
C ASP A 115 -4.18 -18.35 -19.37
N ALA A 116 -4.74 -17.66 -18.37
CA ALA A 116 -5.93 -16.84 -18.53
C ALA A 116 -5.69 -15.64 -19.47
N LEU A 117 -4.56 -14.93 -19.32
CA LEU A 117 -4.18 -13.81 -20.18
C LEU A 117 -3.90 -14.25 -21.64
N HIS A 118 -3.27 -15.42 -21.83
CA HIS A 118 -3.04 -16.02 -23.14
C HIS A 118 -4.36 -16.38 -23.82
N ALA A 119 -5.32 -16.92 -23.07
CA ALA A 119 -6.68 -17.17 -23.57
C ALA A 119 -7.43 -15.88 -23.96
N LEU A 120 -7.01 -14.72 -23.44
CA LEU A 120 -7.50 -13.38 -23.81
C LEU A 120 -6.63 -12.70 -24.88
N GLY A 121 -5.60 -13.38 -25.40
CA GLY A 121 -4.80 -12.94 -26.54
C GLY A 121 -3.41 -12.38 -26.23
N ALA A 122 -3.04 -12.19 -24.95
CA ALA A 122 -1.73 -11.66 -24.55
C ALA A 122 -0.63 -12.75 -24.55
N ASN A 123 -0.41 -13.40 -25.69
CA ASN A 123 0.48 -14.57 -25.81
C ASN A 123 1.96 -14.29 -25.52
N ASP A 124 2.39 -13.03 -25.57
CA ASP A 124 3.76 -12.61 -25.29
C ASP A 124 4.00 -12.31 -23.80
N ALA A 125 2.99 -12.47 -22.95
CA ALA A 125 3.12 -12.34 -21.50
C ALA A 125 3.84 -13.55 -20.90
N GLU A 126 4.83 -13.32 -20.04
CA GLU A 126 5.60 -14.39 -19.40
C GLU A 126 6.02 -14.06 -17.97
N LEU A 127 6.36 -15.11 -17.20
CA LEU A 127 6.97 -14.97 -15.88
C LEU A 127 8.47 -14.69 -16.02
N ARG A 128 8.94 -13.55 -15.52
CA ARG A 128 10.34 -13.18 -15.44
C ARG A 128 10.87 -13.27 -14.02
N GLY A 129 11.96 -14.01 -13.85
CA GLY A 129 12.61 -14.16 -12.55
C GLY A 129 11.75 -14.97 -11.59
N ARG A 130 11.38 -14.39 -10.45
CA ARG A 130 10.58 -15.08 -9.43
C ARG A 130 9.13 -14.62 -9.39
N SER A 131 8.88 -13.32 -9.45
CA SER A 131 7.59 -12.75 -9.01
C SER A 131 6.94 -11.81 -10.03
N ASP A 132 7.59 -11.55 -11.16
CA ASP A 132 7.18 -10.49 -12.06
C ASP A 132 6.65 -11.11 -13.35
N LEU A 133 5.45 -10.73 -13.78
CA LEU A 133 5.01 -11.02 -15.15
C LEU A 133 5.24 -9.79 -16.02
N VAL A 134 5.68 -10.08 -17.24
CA VAL A 134 6.19 -9.08 -18.17
C VAL A 134 5.64 -9.32 -19.56
N VAL A 135 5.51 -8.24 -20.34
CA VAL A 135 5.25 -8.27 -21.77
C VAL A 135 6.29 -7.35 -22.42
N ASN A 136 6.97 -7.80 -23.47
CA ASN A 136 8.07 -7.05 -24.10
C ASN A 136 9.10 -6.50 -23.10
N ASP A 137 9.50 -7.30 -22.10
CA ASP A 137 10.37 -6.91 -20.98
C ASP A 137 9.83 -5.82 -20.02
N HIS A 138 8.62 -5.32 -20.23
CA HIS A 138 7.97 -4.36 -19.35
C HIS A 138 7.07 -5.10 -18.36
N LYS A 139 7.18 -4.73 -17.08
CA LYS A 139 6.45 -5.35 -15.99
C LYS A 139 5.00 -4.88 -15.97
N PHE A 140 4.06 -5.80 -16.00
CA PHE A 140 2.63 -5.49 -15.78
C PHE A 140 2.09 -6.10 -14.47
N THR A 141 2.91 -6.84 -13.74
CA THR A 141 2.57 -7.32 -12.40
C THR A 141 3.82 -7.60 -11.57
N GLY A 142 3.76 -7.29 -10.28
CA GLY A 142 4.73 -7.72 -9.28
C GLY A 142 4.03 -8.40 -8.12
N MET A 143 4.45 -9.63 -7.82
CA MET A 143 3.90 -10.40 -6.74
C MET A 143 4.72 -10.32 -5.45
N THR A 144 4.04 -10.47 -4.33
CA THR A 144 4.58 -10.60 -2.99
C THR A 144 3.82 -11.68 -2.22
N MET A 145 4.37 -12.12 -1.09
CA MET A 145 3.69 -13.05 -0.20
C MET A 145 3.85 -12.62 1.26
N VAL A 146 2.85 -12.97 2.08
CA VAL A 146 2.89 -12.84 3.53
C VAL A 146 2.34 -14.11 4.18
N LYS A 147 2.96 -14.54 5.28
CA LYS A 147 2.63 -15.80 5.95
C LYS A 147 2.29 -15.56 7.41
N SER A 148 1.28 -16.27 7.91
CA SER A 148 0.94 -16.37 9.32
C SER A 148 0.65 -17.82 9.72
N GLY A 149 1.54 -18.41 10.51
CA GLY A 149 1.46 -19.81 10.90
C GLY A 149 1.44 -20.75 9.68
N ASP A 150 0.34 -21.48 9.52
CA ASP A 150 0.05 -22.42 8.44
C ASP A 150 -0.70 -21.80 7.23
N ALA A 151 -1.05 -20.52 7.30
CA ALA A 151 -1.73 -19.80 6.23
C ALA A 151 -0.81 -18.75 5.59
N PHE A 152 -1.01 -18.45 4.31
CA PHE A 152 -0.30 -17.37 3.63
C PHE A 152 -1.15 -16.76 2.50
N ALA A 153 -0.89 -15.48 2.22
CA ALA A 153 -1.42 -14.78 1.07
C ALA A 153 -0.31 -14.59 0.04
N ALA A 154 -0.61 -14.83 -1.24
CA ALA A 154 0.29 -14.69 -2.36
C ALA A 154 -0.40 -13.99 -3.52
N GLY A 155 0.08 -12.82 -3.91
CA GLY A 155 -0.65 -12.00 -4.87
C GLY A 155 0.16 -10.86 -5.42
N GLY A 156 -0.44 -10.11 -6.32
CA GLY A 156 0.21 -8.99 -6.99
C GLY A 156 -0.76 -8.06 -7.67
N THR A 157 -0.20 -7.02 -8.27
CA THR A 157 -0.92 -6.12 -9.17
C THR A 157 -1.18 -6.79 -10.50
N LEU A 158 -2.08 -6.27 -11.32
CA LEU A 158 -2.24 -6.61 -12.72
C LEU A 158 -2.67 -5.32 -13.42
N MET A 159 -1.68 -4.67 -14.04
CA MET A 159 -1.81 -3.38 -14.69
C MET A 159 -2.59 -3.57 -15.99
N PHE A 160 -3.90 -3.31 -15.95
CA PHE A 160 -4.75 -3.42 -17.13
C PHE A 160 -4.68 -2.14 -17.95
N ASP A 161 -5.04 -1.02 -17.35
CA ASP A 161 -5.12 0.30 -17.99
C ASP A 161 -4.88 1.43 -16.96
N MET A 162 -3.84 1.27 -16.14
CA MET A 162 -3.50 2.24 -15.09
C MET A 162 -2.80 3.47 -15.66
N ASP A 163 -2.85 4.59 -14.93
CA ASP A 163 -2.10 5.81 -15.25
C ASP A 163 -0.61 5.64 -14.87
N LEU A 164 0.19 5.26 -15.86
CA LEU A 164 1.64 5.04 -15.70
C LEU A 164 2.40 6.34 -15.40
N ASP A 165 1.89 7.49 -15.85
CA ASP A 165 2.50 8.79 -15.57
C ASP A 165 2.24 9.18 -14.10
N ALA A 166 1.01 9.03 -13.62
CA ALA A 166 0.68 9.23 -12.20
C ALA A 166 1.50 8.30 -11.29
N ALA A 167 1.66 7.03 -11.68
CA ALA A 167 2.53 6.10 -10.96
C ALA A 167 3.98 6.60 -10.88
N SER A 168 4.52 7.14 -11.98
CA SER A 168 5.87 7.69 -12.04
C SER A 168 6.05 8.92 -11.13
N GLN A 169 5.05 9.82 -11.11
CA GLN A 169 5.07 11.00 -10.25
C GLN A 169 4.92 10.66 -8.77
N ALA A 170 4.08 9.68 -8.45
CA ALA A 170 3.81 9.22 -7.09
C ALA A 170 4.98 8.45 -6.48
N LEU A 171 5.66 7.61 -7.27
CA LEU A 171 6.75 6.72 -6.83
C LEU A 171 8.13 7.36 -7.06
N HIS A 172 8.28 8.61 -6.68
CA HIS A 172 9.53 9.34 -6.78
C HIS A 172 10.27 9.37 -5.42
N PRO A 173 11.56 8.99 -5.36
CA PRO A 173 12.36 9.22 -4.16
C PRO A 173 12.52 10.73 -3.97
N VAL A 174 11.88 11.30 -2.93
CA VAL A 174 12.00 12.74 -2.63
C VAL A 174 13.38 13.05 -2.05
N GLU A 175 14.02 12.08 -1.36
CA GLU A 175 15.25 12.38 -0.65
C GLU A 175 16.33 11.29 -0.78
N SER A 176 17.36 11.57 -1.59
CA SER A 176 18.59 10.77 -1.67
C SER A 176 19.49 10.89 -0.43
N ARG A 177 19.14 11.78 0.51
CA ARG A 177 19.93 12.11 1.70
C ARG A 177 19.59 11.27 2.93
N ILE A 178 18.44 10.60 2.93
CA ILE A 178 18.11 9.67 4.00
C ILE A 178 19.01 8.44 3.77
N ASN A 179 19.97 8.26 4.67
CA ASN A 179 20.88 7.11 4.71
C ASN A 179 20.46 6.16 5.85
N GLY A 180 20.36 4.87 5.55
CA GLY A 180 20.04 3.81 6.50
C GLY A 180 19.69 2.48 5.83
N LYS A 181 19.17 1.53 6.63
CA LYS A 181 18.85 0.17 6.19
C LYS A 181 17.33 -0.01 6.12
N TRP A 182 16.78 -0.07 4.91
CA TRP A 182 15.39 -0.42 4.61
C TRP A 182 15.34 -1.16 3.28
N VAL A 183 14.17 -1.73 2.98
CA VAL A 183 13.92 -2.33 1.66
C VAL A 183 13.71 -1.21 0.65
N LYS A 184 14.55 -1.17 -0.39
CA LYS A 184 14.39 -0.26 -1.53
C LYS A 184 13.55 -0.92 -2.62
N SER A 185 12.73 -0.15 -3.31
CA SER A 185 12.02 -0.67 -4.48
C SER A 185 13.00 -0.99 -5.62
N ASN A 186 12.78 -2.11 -6.30
CA ASN A 186 13.41 -2.40 -7.58
C ASN A 186 12.67 -1.62 -8.66
N ARG A 187 13.26 -0.56 -9.20
CA ARG A 187 12.67 0.19 -10.32
C ARG A 187 12.66 -0.69 -11.57
N SER A 188 11.54 -0.73 -12.28
CA SER A 188 11.35 -1.50 -13.50
C SER A 188 10.55 -0.67 -14.48
N ASN A 189 10.78 -0.87 -15.77
CA ASN A 189 9.86 -0.34 -16.78
C ASN A 189 8.54 -1.10 -16.65
N ILE A 190 7.43 -0.35 -16.68
CA ILE A 190 6.08 -0.89 -16.51
C ILE A 190 5.25 -0.68 -17.76
N GLU A 191 4.25 -1.54 -17.97
CA GLU A 191 3.33 -1.47 -19.11
C GLU A 191 1.96 -2.03 -18.74
N ASN A 192 0.93 -1.53 -19.42
CA ASN A 192 -0.46 -1.99 -19.31
C ASN A 192 -0.70 -3.18 -20.24
N ILE A 193 -1.42 -4.22 -19.76
CA ILE A 193 -1.69 -5.41 -20.57
C ILE A 193 -2.80 -5.20 -21.61
N LYS A 194 -3.65 -4.17 -21.46
CA LYS A 194 -4.81 -3.92 -22.33
C LYS A 194 -4.48 -3.92 -23.83
N SER A 195 -3.39 -3.26 -24.24
CA SER A 195 -2.97 -3.18 -25.65
C SER A 195 -2.45 -4.51 -26.22
N HIS A 196 -2.17 -5.49 -25.37
CA HIS A 196 -1.63 -6.80 -25.73
C HIS A 196 -2.72 -7.88 -25.79
N LEU A 197 -3.95 -7.57 -25.37
CA LEU A 197 -5.09 -8.48 -25.51
C LEU A 197 -5.59 -8.54 -26.96
N ALA A 198 -6.41 -9.54 -27.27
CA ALA A 198 -7.10 -9.61 -28.56
C ALA A 198 -8.04 -8.39 -28.75
N PRO A 199 -8.24 -7.90 -29.99
CA PRO A 199 -8.98 -6.66 -30.26
C PRO A 199 -10.36 -6.55 -29.59
N GLU A 200 -11.08 -7.66 -29.47
CA GLU A 200 -12.40 -7.72 -28.81
C GLU A 200 -12.36 -7.42 -27.30
N TYR A 201 -11.22 -7.62 -26.64
CA TYR A 201 -11.04 -7.37 -25.20
C TYR A 201 -10.38 -6.02 -24.90
N GLN A 202 -9.81 -5.34 -25.90
CA GLN A 202 -9.15 -4.05 -25.70
C GLN A 202 -10.14 -2.91 -25.38
N GLY A 203 -11.44 -3.10 -25.65
CA GLY A 203 -12.49 -2.15 -25.32
C GLY A 203 -13.05 -2.27 -23.90
N LEU A 204 -12.64 -3.29 -23.14
CA LEU A 204 -13.20 -3.56 -21.82
C LEU A 204 -12.81 -2.48 -20.80
N THR A 205 -13.71 -2.24 -19.87
CA THR A 205 -13.42 -1.57 -18.60
C THR A 205 -12.65 -2.51 -17.67
N PRO A 206 -11.99 -1.97 -16.63
CA PRO A 206 -11.29 -2.79 -15.64
C PRO A 206 -12.17 -3.84 -14.94
N ASP A 207 -13.43 -3.49 -14.62
CA ASP A 207 -14.39 -4.44 -14.03
C ASP A 207 -14.79 -5.53 -15.04
N GLU A 208 -15.08 -5.19 -16.30
CA GLU A 208 -15.39 -6.22 -17.31
C GLU A 208 -14.19 -7.12 -17.62
N PHE A 209 -12.97 -6.56 -17.60
CA PHE A 209 -11.74 -7.35 -17.71
C PHE A 209 -11.57 -8.30 -16.52
N ARG A 210 -11.87 -7.84 -15.29
CA ARG A 210 -11.89 -8.69 -14.09
C ARG A 210 -12.80 -9.89 -14.28
N GLU A 211 -14.00 -9.67 -14.79
CA GLU A 211 -14.97 -10.75 -15.05
C GLU A 211 -14.43 -11.75 -16.07
N GLN A 212 -13.91 -11.28 -17.21
CA GLN A 212 -13.32 -12.16 -18.21
C GLN A 212 -12.15 -12.97 -17.65
N LEU A 213 -11.28 -12.33 -16.85
CA LEU A 213 -10.14 -12.99 -16.22
C LEU A 213 -10.59 -14.09 -15.25
N LEU A 214 -11.60 -13.82 -14.41
CA LEU A 214 -12.18 -14.82 -13.50
C LEU A 214 -12.78 -16.01 -14.25
N LEU A 215 -13.53 -15.77 -15.33
CA LEU A 215 -14.09 -16.86 -16.15
C LEU A 215 -12.99 -17.78 -16.70
N LYS A 216 -11.85 -17.22 -17.13
CA LYS A 216 -10.71 -18.01 -17.61
C LYS A 216 -9.97 -18.72 -16.47
N LEU A 217 -9.71 -18.05 -15.35
CA LEU A 217 -9.02 -18.61 -14.18
C LEU A 217 -9.75 -19.83 -13.60
N PHE A 218 -11.08 -19.76 -13.52
CA PHE A 218 -11.91 -20.85 -12.99
C PHE A 218 -12.40 -21.83 -14.07
N ASN A 219 -12.10 -21.58 -15.34
CA ASN A 219 -12.56 -22.38 -16.48
C ASN A 219 -14.08 -22.59 -16.49
N VAL A 220 -14.83 -21.49 -16.32
CA VAL A 220 -16.30 -21.47 -16.30
C VAL A 220 -16.84 -20.53 -17.37
N SER A 221 -18.14 -20.65 -17.67
CA SER A 221 -18.81 -19.78 -18.64
C SER A 221 -19.60 -18.64 -17.99
N GLN A 222 -19.96 -18.78 -16.71
CA GLN A 222 -20.67 -17.78 -15.92
C GLN A 222 -20.01 -17.63 -14.55
N LEU A 223 -20.06 -16.43 -13.97
CA LEU A 223 -19.48 -16.18 -12.64
C LEU A 223 -20.21 -16.98 -11.54
N ASP A 224 -21.52 -17.20 -11.70
CA ASP A 224 -22.35 -17.99 -10.77
C ASP A 224 -21.93 -19.46 -10.69
N ASP A 225 -21.13 -19.96 -11.65
CA ASP A 225 -20.57 -21.31 -11.64
C ASP A 225 -19.33 -21.43 -10.73
N ILE A 226 -18.81 -20.30 -10.20
CA ILE A 226 -17.64 -20.28 -9.32
C ILE A 226 -18.10 -20.53 -7.88
N GLU A 227 -17.54 -21.56 -7.24
CA GLU A 227 -17.70 -21.75 -5.80
C GLU A 227 -17.22 -20.49 -5.08
N THR A 228 -18.13 -19.82 -4.37
CA THR A 228 -17.88 -18.50 -3.78
C THR A 228 -18.22 -18.48 -2.31
N TYR A 229 -17.27 -18.05 -1.48
CA TYR A 229 -17.51 -17.66 -0.11
C TYR A 229 -17.77 -16.15 -0.04
N HIS A 230 -18.95 -15.75 0.43
CA HIS A 230 -19.27 -14.34 0.64
C HIS A 230 -18.94 -13.95 2.08
N LEU A 231 -18.13 -12.91 2.25
CA LEU A 231 -17.84 -12.37 3.59
C LEU A 231 -19.14 -11.99 4.30
N THR A 232 -19.32 -12.53 5.50
CA THR A 232 -20.51 -12.35 6.33
C THR A 232 -20.43 -11.06 7.14
N ASP A 233 -21.55 -10.65 7.76
CA ASP A 233 -21.57 -9.53 8.70
C ASP A 233 -20.59 -9.72 9.88
N GLN A 234 -20.40 -10.96 10.31
CA GLN A 234 -19.46 -11.29 11.37
C GLN A 234 -18.01 -11.11 10.92
N ASP A 235 -17.70 -11.42 9.67
CA ASP A 235 -16.38 -11.24 9.09
C ASP A 235 -16.07 -9.75 8.97
N TRP A 236 -17.02 -8.97 8.45
CA TRP A 236 -16.92 -7.52 8.38
C TRP A 236 -16.75 -6.86 9.74
N ALA A 237 -17.40 -7.37 10.79
CA ALA A 237 -17.22 -6.85 12.14
C ALA A 237 -15.76 -7.01 12.65
N VAL A 238 -15.10 -8.13 12.34
CA VAL A 238 -13.70 -8.35 12.70
C VAL A 238 -12.77 -7.48 11.84
N ILE A 239 -13.05 -7.36 10.54
CA ILE A 239 -12.30 -6.49 9.63
C ILE A 239 -12.38 -5.03 10.11
N ASP A 240 -13.57 -4.54 10.44
CA ASP A 240 -13.79 -3.18 10.94
C ASP A 240 -13.02 -2.94 12.26
N GLN A 241 -12.98 -3.94 13.15
CA GLN A 241 -12.17 -3.88 14.37
C GLN A 241 -10.68 -3.77 14.05
N ARG A 242 -10.14 -4.63 13.16
CA ARG A 242 -8.74 -4.61 12.73
C ARG A 242 -8.35 -3.28 12.08
N LEU A 243 -9.26 -2.70 11.28
CA LEU A 243 -9.09 -1.39 10.67
C LEU A 243 -8.95 -0.31 11.74
N ALA A 244 -9.88 -0.26 12.70
CA ALA A 244 -9.87 0.73 13.77
C ALA A 244 -8.64 0.62 14.67
N GLU A 245 -8.20 -0.61 14.98
CA GLU A 245 -7.06 -0.86 15.88
C GLU A 245 -5.71 -0.59 15.21
N LYS A 246 -5.61 -0.74 13.89
CA LYS A 246 -4.31 -0.72 13.21
C LYS A 246 -4.37 -0.18 11.79
N TYR A 247 -5.09 -0.81 10.87
CA TYR A 247 -4.87 -0.58 9.43
C TYR A 247 -5.35 0.79 8.95
N ASN A 248 -6.35 1.38 9.59
CA ASN A 248 -6.83 2.73 9.32
C ASN A 248 -6.25 3.76 10.31
N THR A 249 -5.00 3.58 10.74
CA THR A 249 -4.32 4.52 11.66
C THR A 249 -3.15 5.19 10.97
N ASN A 250 -2.85 6.43 11.39
CA ASN A 250 -1.67 7.13 10.91
C ASN A 250 -0.38 6.48 11.40
N ASP A 251 -0.39 5.88 12.59
CA ASP A 251 0.77 5.17 13.15
C ASP A 251 1.18 4.00 12.25
N TRP A 252 0.21 3.24 11.74
CA TRP A 252 0.49 2.15 10.79
C TRP A 252 0.92 2.68 9.42
N ASN A 253 0.09 3.54 8.80
CA ASN A 253 0.30 3.92 7.41
C ASN A 253 1.51 4.85 7.25
N TYR A 254 1.80 5.69 8.24
CA TYR A 254 2.87 6.69 8.17
C TYR A 254 3.94 6.56 9.26
N GLY A 255 3.65 5.95 10.41
CA GLY A 255 4.56 5.90 11.56
C GLY A 255 5.57 4.76 11.53
N GLU A 256 5.23 3.63 10.93
CA GLU A 256 6.12 2.46 10.74
C GLU A 256 7.20 2.73 9.67
N ASN A 257 8.12 3.66 9.93
CA ASN A 257 9.18 4.06 8.99
C ASN A 257 10.57 3.64 9.50
N PRO A 258 11.22 2.64 8.87
CA PRO A 258 12.57 2.23 9.26
C PRO A 258 13.56 3.40 9.27
N GLY A 259 14.33 3.50 10.34
CA GLY A 259 15.27 4.60 10.59
C GLY A 259 14.72 5.72 11.49
N PHE A 260 13.44 5.63 11.88
CA PHE A 260 12.80 6.45 12.90
C PHE A 260 12.22 5.54 13.99
N ASN A 261 12.06 6.06 15.21
CA ASN A 261 11.52 5.29 16.35
C ASN A 261 10.38 6.01 17.06
N ARG A 262 10.01 7.20 16.59
CA ARG A 262 8.85 7.95 17.07
C ARG A 262 8.15 8.60 15.90
N TYR A 263 6.83 8.46 15.88
CA TYR A 263 5.97 9.18 14.97
C TYR A 263 5.00 10.06 15.75
N ARG A 264 4.74 11.27 15.27
CA ARG A 264 3.79 12.22 15.84
C ARG A 264 2.97 12.86 14.73
N PHE A 265 1.71 13.11 15.02
CA PHE A 265 0.79 13.70 14.06
C PHE A 265 0.00 14.81 14.73
N VAL A 266 -0.13 15.95 14.07
CA VAL A 266 -0.94 17.07 14.55
C VAL A 266 -1.80 17.61 13.41
N GLN A 267 -3.09 17.77 13.69
CA GLN A 267 -4.02 18.47 12.81
C GLN A 267 -4.04 19.95 13.21
N LEU A 268 -3.71 20.84 12.26
CA LEU A 268 -3.69 22.29 12.43
C LEU A 268 -4.72 22.96 11.51
N GLU A 269 -5.01 24.23 11.74
CA GLU A 269 -5.89 25.03 10.87
C GLU A 269 -5.35 25.14 9.44
N GLN A 270 -4.03 25.15 9.29
CA GLN A 270 -3.37 25.25 7.98
C GLN A 270 -3.23 23.91 7.28
N GLY A 271 -3.56 22.80 7.96
CA GLY A 271 -3.35 21.47 7.43
C GLY A 271 -2.91 20.46 8.48
N ASP A 272 -2.73 19.21 8.04
CA ASP A 272 -2.10 18.14 8.80
C ASP A 272 -0.57 18.28 8.82
N MET A 273 0.07 17.71 9.86
CA MET A 273 1.52 17.59 9.97
C MET A 273 1.89 16.30 10.70
N GLY A 274 2.58 15.40 9.99
CA GLY A 274 3.26 14.24 10.54
C GLY A 274 4.76 14.48 10.72
N LEU A 275 5.33 13.93 11.77
CA LEU A 275 6.75 14.01 12.11
C LEU A 275 7.27 12.62 12.45
N ASN A 276 8.14 12.08 11.60
CA ASN A 276 8.92 10.90 11.91
C ASN A 276 10.25 11.35 12.53
N MET A 277 10.58 10.84 13.72
CA MET A 277 11.74 11.25 14.50
C MET A 277 12.56 10.03 14.93
N MET A 278 13.88 10.18 14.91
CA MET A 278 14.80 9.32 15.63
C MET A 278 15.16 10.04 16.93
N VAL A 279 14.80 9.47 18.06
CA VAL A 279 15.08 10.02 19.38
C VAL A 279 15.99 9.06 20.15
N GLU A 280 17.16 9.57 20.56
CA GLU A 280 18.13 8.85 21.38
C GLU A 280 18.14 9.46 22.79
N GLY A 281 17.66 8.70 23.79
CA GLY A 281 17.35 9.27 25.10
C GLY A 281 16.22 10.29 24.97
N SER A 282 16.54 11.57 25.21
CA SER A 282 15.62 12.69 24.98
C SER A 282 16.00 13.56 23.79
N LEU A 283 17.09 13.26 23.07
CA LEU A 283 17.59 14.10 21.99
C LEU A 283 17.05 13.64 20.64
N ILE A 284 16.48 14.57 19.87
CA ILE A 284 16.09 14.33 18.50
C ILE A 284 17.34 14.32 17.61
N THR A 285 17.69 13.17 17.04
CA THR A 285 18.87 13.03 16.17
C THR A 285 18.54 13.08 14.69
N LYS A 286 17.29 12.77 14.30
CA LYS A 286 16.76 12.92 12.94
C LYS A 286 15.28 13.29 12.99
N VAL A 287 14.82 14.09 12.03
CA VAL A 287 13.41 14.43 11.82
C VAL A 287 13.11 14.44 10.35
N ALA A 288 11.95 13.92 9.98
CA ALA A 288 11.30 14.14 8.69
C ALA A 288 9.88 14.67 8.94
N VAL A 289 9.57 15.82 8.37
CA VAL A 289 8.27 16.50 8.48
C VAL A 289 7.51 16.34 7.17
N TYR A 290 6.23 16.02 7.27
CA TYR A 290 5.32 15.94 6.14
C TYR A 290 3.95 16.44 6.58
N GLY A 291 3.09 16.78 5.63
CA GLY A 291 1.80 17.41 5.98
C GLY A 291 1.47 18.58 5.06
N THR A 292 0.18 18.90 4.94
CA THR A 292 -0.34 20.05 4.18
C THR A 292 0.01 21.36 4.88
N ALA A 293 0.26 21.32 6.19
CA ALA A 293 0.44 22.51 7.01
C ALA A 293 1.63 23.38 6.61
N LEU A 294 2.65 22.81 5.95
CA LEU A 294 3.88 23.50 5.57
C LEU A 294 4.27 23.18 4.12
N ASP A 295 4.77 24.18 3.41
CA ASP A 295 5.52 23.94 2.17
C ASP A 295 6.86 23.24 2.45
N GLU A 296 7.44 22.62 1.42
CA GLU A 296 8.69 21.84 1.51
C GLU A 296 9.85 22.64 2.12
N LYS A 297 9.96 23.93 1.77
CA LYS A 297 11.04 24.79 2.25
C LYS A 297 10.92 25.06 3.75
N ILE A 298 9.71 25.29 4.24
CA ILE A 298 9.44 25.52 5.66
C ILE A 298 9.53 24.20 6.45
N ALA A 299 9.07 23.09 5.89
CA ALA A 299 9.21 21.75 6.48
C ALA A 299 10.70 21.40 6.72
N HIS A 300 11.56 21.55 5.71
CA HIS A 300 13.00 21.33 5.86
C HIS A 300 13.66 22.26 6.87
N LYS A 301 13.21 23.51 6.93
CA LYS A 301 13.69 24.46 7.93
C LYS A 301 13.30 24.03 9.35
N LEU A 302 12.11 23.45 9.52
CA LEU A 302 11.64 22.90 10.78
C LEU A 302 12.43 21.65 11.20
N GLU A 303 12.72 20.73 10.27
CA GLU A 303 13.56 19.55 10.53
C GLU A 303 14.94 19.95 11.07
N GLY A 304 15.60 20.91 10.41
CA GLY A 304 16.89 21.43 10.89
C GLY A 304 16.79 22.17 12.22
N GLN A 305 15.65 22.80 12.51
CA GLN A 305 15.40 23.49 13.78
C GLN A 305 15.18 22.52 14.94
N LEU A 306 14.56 21.36 14.69
CA LEU A 306 14.26 20.32 15.68
C LEU A 306 15.42 19.35 15.89
N THR A 307 16.26 19.12 14.88
CA THR A 307 17.45 18.26 15.02
C THR A 307 18.39 18.82 16.10
N GLY A 308 18.81 17.98 17.04
CA GLY A 308 19.59 18.36 18.21
C GLY A 308 18.80 19.05 19.32
N THR A 309 17.46 19.02 19.27
CA THR A 309 16.58 19.53 20.32
C THR A 309 16.15 18.39 21.25
N HIS A 310 16.05 18.66 22.54
CA HIS A 310 15.48 17.70 23.48
C HIS A 310 13.95 17.71 23.37
N VAL A 311 13.30 16.54 23.50
CA VAL A 311 11.83 16.39 23.48
C VAL A 311 11.15 16.90 24.76
N SER A 312 11.72 17.91 25.42
CA SER A 312 11.14 18.58 26.58
C SER A 312 10.26 19.74 26.11
N LEU A 313 9.13 19.96 26.77
CA LEU A 313 8.22 21.06 26.41
C LEU A 313 8.91 22.44 26.44
N PRO A 314 9.78 22.77 27.43
CA PRO A 314 10.53 24.03 27.41
C PRO A 314 11.45 24.19 26.19
N ASP A 315 12.23 23.16 25.85
CA ASP A 315 13.18 23.23 24.74
C ASP A 315 12.45 23.31 23.39
N LEU A 316 11.41 22.51 23.23
CA LEU A 316 10.57 22.52 22.04
C LEU A 316 9.92 23.90 21.85
N ARG A 317 9.36 24.50 22.90
CA ARG A 317 8.77 25.85 22.82
C ARG A 317 9.80 26.90 22.40
N ASP A 318 11.00 26.89 22.96
CA ASP A 318 12.07 27.84 22.58
C ASP A 318 12.47 27.66 21.10
N LYS A 319 12.67 26.41 20.67
CA LYS A 319 13.10 26.08 19.31
C LYS A 319 12.03 26.38 18.28
N LEU A 320 10.76 26.14 18.59
CA LEU A 320 9.62 26.39 17.70
C LEU A 320 9.16 27.85 17.68
N SER A 321 9.55 28.68 18.66
CA SER A 321 9.19 30.11 18.76
C SER A 321 9.91 31.01 17.74
N LYS A 322 9.97 30.59 16.48
CA LYS A 322 10.56 31.37 15.39
C LYS A 322 9.49 32.13 14.63
N ARG A 323 9.79 33.39 14.30
CA ARG A 323 8.87 34.27 13.55
C ARG A 323 8.40 33.66 12.23
N TRP A 324 9.26 32.90 11.54
CA TRP A 324 8.92 32.24 10.29
C TRP A 324 7.92 31.09 10.48
N LEU A 325 8.05 30.31 11.56
CA LEU A 325 7.13 29.21 11.86
C LEU A 325 5.79 29.76 12.37
N LYS A 326 5.83 30.78 13.23
CA LYS A 326 4.63 31.47 13.71
C LYS A 326 3.81 32.09 12.58
N LYS A 327 4.46 32.54 11.50
CA LYS A 327 3.77 33.00 10.29
C LYS A 327 3.11 31.84 9.53
N ALA A 328 3.71 30.66 9.55
CA ALA A 328 3.22 29.50 8.82
C ALA A 328 2.03 28.82 9.52
N ILE A 329 2.13 28.58 10.84
CA ILE A 329 1.14 27.76 11.59
C ILE A 329 0.51 28.48 12.80
N GLY A 330 0.77 29.78 12.97
CA GLY A 330 0.24 30.56 14.11
C GLY A 330 0.87 30.22 15.47
N GLU A 331 0.47 30.95 16.52
CA GLU A 331 0.88 30.62 17.90
C GLU A 331 0.20 29.36 18.42
N GLY A 332 -1.09 29.18 18.09
CA GLY A 332 -1.84 27.99 18.45
C GLY A 332 -1.19 26.72 17.88
N GLY A 333 -0.78 26.75 16.60
CA GLY A 333 -0.11 25.60 15.98
C GLY A 333 1.28 25.34 16.55
N ILE A 334 2.06 26.37 16.91
CA ILE A 334 3.32 26.17 17.64
C ILE A 334 3.07 25.48 18.98
N ALA A 335 2.06 25.93 19.74
CA ALA A 335 1.75 25.36 21.04
C ALA A 335 1.29 23.90 20.92
N ALA A 336 0.42 23.59 19.95
CA ALA A 336 -0.05 22.24 19.66
C ALA A 336 1.11 21.32 19.25
N LEU A 337 1.97 21.78 18.32
CA LEU A 337 3.13 21.01 17.88
C LEU A 337 4.11 20.77 19.03
N ALA A 338 4.43 21.78 19.84
CA ALA A 338 5.31 21.62 20.99
C ALA A 338 4.75 20.59 21.98
N GLN A 339 3.43 20.64 22.25
CA GLN A 339 2.77 19.71 23.15
C GLN A 339 2.84 18.28 22.62
N GLU A 340 2.51 18.08 21.34
CA GLU A 340 2.52 16.77 20.67
C GLU A 340 3.91 16.12 20.68
N LEU A 341 4.95 16.92 20.46
CA LEU A 341 6.34 16.44 20.45
C LEU A 341 6.90 16.19 21.86
N SER A 342 6.30 16.77 22.92
CA SER A 342 6.90 16.85 24.27
C SER A 342 6.69 15.64 25.20
N ILE A 343 6.29 14.48 24.69
CA ILE A 343 5.86 13.38 25.57
C ILE A 343 7.05 12.50 26.01
N GLU A 344 7.31 12.52 27.32
CA GLU A 344 8.31 11.70 28.04
C GLU A 344 7.84 10.27 28.37
N ASN A 345 6.54 9.94 28.26
CA ASN A 345 6.01 8.63 28.66
C ASN A 345 5.23 7.94 27.54
N GLN A 346 5.91 7.08 26.79
CA GLN A 346 5.43 5.77 26.35
C GLN A 346 6.64 4.85 26.23
#